data_AF-A0A7S2BBU3-F1
#
_entry.id   AF-A0A7S2BBU3-F1
#
_cell.length_a   1.000
_cell.length_b   1.000
_cell.length_c   1.000
_cell.angle_alpha   90.00
_cell.angle_beta   90.00
_cell.angle_gamma   90.00
#
_symmetry.space_group_name_H-M   'P 1'
#
loop_
_entity.id
_entity.type
_entity.pdbx_description
1 polymer ?
#
loop_
_entity_poly.entity_id
_entity_poly.type
_entity_poly.pdbx_seq_one_letter_code
_entity_poly.pdbx_strand_id
1 'polypeptide(L)'
;FKWSRRVHGTVEPFWIWVGDSDNEHIYHSENFMLHEKQRNETHTLAFTIPIFEPLPPQYFVHVLSDRWVGMDEVHAVSFKHLILPDQHPPHTDLLDLTPLPLSALQNPRFEALYQGRFTHFNPVQTQLFHTLYHTNRNVLAGAPTGSGKTLIA
;
A
#
# COMPACT_ATOMS: atom_id res chain seq x y z
N PHE A 1 -6.17 -14.14 -30.65
CA PHE A 1 -6.72 -15.25 -31.46
C PHE A 1 -8.06 -14.84 -32.09
N LYS A 2 -8.55 -15.52 -33.14
CA LYS A 2 -9.88 -15.25 -33.71
C LYS A 2 -10.96 -15.95 -32.88
N TRP A 3 -11.83 -15.18 -32.24
CA TRP A 3 -12.91 -15.74 -31.42
C TRP A 3 -13.94 -16.49 -32.28
N SER A 4 -14.36 -17.65 -31.80
CA SER A 4 -15.44 -18.45 -32.38
C SER A 4 -16.33 -18.94 -31.26
N ARG A 5 -17.57 -18.44 -31.18
CA ARG A 5 -18.52 -18.79 -30.12
C ARG A 5 -18.81 -20.29 -30.03
N ARG A 6 -18.74 -21.02 -31.15
CA ARG A 6 -18.93 -22.49 -31.17
C ARG A 6 -17.86 -23.23 -30.37
N VAL A 7 -16.66 -22.66 -30.31
CA VAL A 7 -15.47 -23.31 -29.76
C VAL A 7 -15.10 -22.70 -28.40
N HIS A 8 -15.13 -21.38 -28.29
CA HIS A 8 -14.68 -20.61 -27.12
C HIS A 8 -15.83 -20.22 -26.18
N GLY A 9 -17.08 -20.42 -26.60
CA GLY A 9 -18.26 -19.97 -25.86
C GLY A 9 -18.34 -18.45 -25.76
N THR A 10 -18.88 -17.99 -24.62
CA THR A 10 -19.08 -16.57 -24.30
C THR A 10 -17.95 -15.96 -23.47
N VAL A 11 -17.18 -16.79 -22.77
CA VAL A 11 -16.10 -16.39 -21.85
C VAL A 11 -15.00 -17.44 -21.87
N GLU A 12 -13.75 -17.00 -21.91
CA GLU A 12 -12.57 -17.85 -21.79
C GLU A 12 -11.79 -17.51 -20.51
N PRO A 13 -11.68 -18.46 -19.55
CA PRO A 13 -10.90 -18.30 -18.34
C PRO A 13 -9.39 -18.47 -18.58
N PHE A 14 -8.61 -17.60 -17.94
CA PHE A 14 -7.16 -17.65 -17.88
C PHE A 14 -6.67 -17.57 -16.44
N TRP A 15 -5.61 -18.28 -16.14
CA TRP A 15 -4.83 -18.09 -14.93
C TRP A 15 -3.64 -17.20 -15.23
N ILE A 16 -3.45 -16.19 -14.39
CA ILE A 16 -2.31 -15.29 -14.47
C ILE A 16 -1.57 -15.40 -13.14
N TRP A 17 -0.29 -15.72 -13.19
CA TRP A 17 0.53 -15.75 -11.99
C TRP A 17 1.93 -15.23 -12.22
N VAL A 18 2.57 -14.79 -11.14
CA VAL A 18 3.95 -14.31 -11.13
C VAL A 18 4.81 -15.28 -10.35
N GLY A 19 5.81 -15.84 -11.01
CA GLY A 19 6.77 -16.77 -10.43
C GLY A 19 8.19 -16.22 -10.34
N ASP A 20 9.00 -16.85 -9.50
CA ASP A 20 10.45 -16.66 -9.48
C ASP A 20 11.13 -17.26 -10.73
N SER A 21 12.45 -17.08 -10.84
CA SER A 21 13.20 -17.59 -12.00
C SER A 21 13.30 -19.12 -12.03
N ASP A 22 13.17 -19.77 -10.87
CA ASP A 22 13.34 -21.21 -10.69
C ASP A 22 12.00 -21.97 -10.76
N ASN A 23 10.87 -21.26 -10.89
CA ASN A 23 9.49 -21.76 -10.80
C ASN A 23 9.17 -22.47 -9.47
N GLU A 24 9.82 -22.07 -8.37
CA GLU A 24 9.59 -22.65 -7.05
C GLU A 24 8.46 -21.94 -6.30
N HIS A 25 8.38 -20.61 -6.46
CA HIS A 25 7.43 -19.78 -5.72
C HIS A 25 6.50 -18.99 -6.64
N ILE A 26 5.22 -18.98 -6.29
CA ILE A 26 4.20 -18.10 -6.88
C ILE A 26 3.97 -16.92 -5.93
N TYR A 27 4.28 -15.72 -6.37
CA TYR A 27 4.14 -14.48 -5.59
C TYR A 27 2.78 -13.81 -5.74
N HIS A 28 2.13 -14.05 -6.88
CA HIS A 28 0.80 -13.54 -7.17
C HIS A 28 0.09 -14.51 -8.09
N SER A 29 -1.21 -14.71 -7.89
CA SER A 29 -2.06 -15.47 -8.80
C SER A 29 -3.46 -14.89 -8.83
N GLU A 30 -4.03 -14.73 -10.01
CA GLU A 30 -5.40 -14.30 -10.21
C GLU A 30 -6.04 -15.01 -11.41
N ASN A 31 -7.37 -15.08 -11.40
CA ASN A 31 -8.14 -15.59 -12.51
C ASN A 31 -8.66 -14.43 -13.35
N PHE A 32 -8.37 -14.47 -14.65
CA PHE A 32 -8.80 -13.49 -15.63
C PHE A 32 -9.85 -14.09 -16.57
N MET A 33 -11.04 -13.50 -16.60
CA MET A 33 -12.15 -13.94 -17.44
C MET A 33 -12.23 -13.07 -18.69
N LEU A 34 -11.80 -13.59 -19.84
CA LEU A 34 -11.90 -12.88 -21.12
C LEU A 34 -13.30 -13.06 -21.71
N HIS A 35 -14.11 -12.00 -21.73
CA HIS A 35 -15.44 -12.04 -22.33
C HIS A 35 -15.39 -11.82 -23.85
N GLU A 36 -16.25 -12.52 -24.61
CA GLU A 36 -16.35 -12.40 -26.08
C GLU A 36 -16.50 -10.93 -26.54
N LYS A 37 -17.24 -10.12 -25.78
CA LYS A 37 -17.49 -8.71 -26.09
C LYS A 37 -16.23 -7.85 -26.01
N GLN A 38 -15.29 -8.22 -25.14
CA GLN A 38 -14.07 -7.47 -24.84
C GLN A 38 -12.84 -8.06 -25.55
N ARG A 39 -13.02 -9.07 -26.40
CA ARG A 39 -11.92 -9.83 -27.04
C ARG A 39 -10.88 -8.99 -27.80
N ASN A 40 -11.24 -7.79 -28.26
CA ASN A 40 -10.38 -6.88 -29.01
C ASN A 40 -9.90 -5.69 -28.16
N GLU A 41 -10.26 -5.66 -26.89
CA GLU A 41 -9.85 -4.61 -25.94
C GLU A 41 -8.53 -5.00 -25.29
N THR A 42 -7.74 -3.98 -24.95
CA THR A 42 -6.53 -4.17 -24.13
C THR A 42 -6.95 -4.21 -22.67
N HIS A 43 -6.57 -5.29 -21.98
CA HIS A 43 -6.88 -5.46 -20.56
C HIS A 43 -5.63 -5.12 -19.76
N THR A 44 -5.79 -4.24 -18.76
CA THR A 44 -4.71 -3.88 -17.83
C THR A 44 -5.01 -4.51 -16.48
N LEU A 45 -4.05 -5.27 -15.98
CA LEU A 45 -4.10 -5.89 -14.66
C LEU A 45 -3.05 -5.22 -13.78
N ALA A 46 -3.43 -4.94 -12.55
CA ALA A 46 -2.60 -4.22 -11.60
C ALA A 46 -2.53 -5.00 -10.30
N PHE A 47 -1.33 -5.49 -9.98
CA PHE A 47 -1.04 -6.23 -8.77
C PHE A 47 0.32 -5.80 -8.22
N THR A 48 0.58 -6.17 -6.96
CA THR A 48 1.86 -5.91 -6.29
C THR A 48 2.53 -7.23 -5.97
N ILE A 49 3.84 -7.28 -6.15
CA ILE A 49 4.65 -8.46 -5.87
C ILE A 49 5.79 -8.07 -4.94
N PRO A 50 6.14 -8.92 -3.96
CA PRO A 50 7.28 -8.69 -3.11
C PRO A 50 8.58 -8.85 -3.91
N ILE A 51 9.56 -8.03 -3.55
CA ILE A 51 10.92 -8.10 -4.05
C ILE A 51 11.83 -8.34 -2.85
N PHE A 52 12.72 -9.32 -2.97
CA PHE A 52 13.61 -9.73 -1.89
C PHE A 52 15.06 -9.39 -2.21
N GLU A 53 15.87 -9.24 -1.16
CA GLU A 53 17.32 -9.14 -1.28
C GLU A 53 17.99 -10.49 -0.96
N PRO A 54 18.96 -10.96 -1.76
CA PRO A 54 19.50 -10.33 -2.96
C PRO A 54 18.50 -10.30 -4.13
N LEU A 55 18.53 -9.23 -4.92
CA LEU A 55 17.57 -9.03 -6.01
C LEU A 55 17.69 -10.13 -7.07
N PRO A 56 16.58 -10.81 -7.40
CA PRO A 56 16.58 -11.76 -8.50
C PRO A 56 16.77 -11.02 -9.84
N PRO A 57 17.28 -11.68 -10.88
CA PRO A 57 17.52 -11.04 -12.18
C PRO A 57 16.21 -10.67 -12.90
N GLN A 58 15.17 -11.48 -12.70
CA GLN A 58 13.85 -11.33 -13.32
C GLN A 58 12.81 -12.18 -12.60
N TYR A 59 11.55 -11.84 -12.81
CA TYR A 59 10.41 -12.72 -12.54
C TYR A 59 9.70 -13.07 -13.85
N PHE A 60 8.84 -14.08 -13.79
CA PHE A 60 8.05 -14.52 -14.92
C PHE A 60 6.56 -14.32 -14.65
N VAL A 61 5.89 -13.64 -15.57
CA VAL A 61 4.42 -13.59 -15.62
C VAL A 61 3.98 -14.71 -16.54
N HIS A 62 3.22 -15.66 -16.00
CA HIS A 62 2.62 -16.72 -16.79
C HIS A 62 1.15 -16.41 -17.03
N VAL A 63 0.70 -16.62 -18.26
CA VAL A 63 -0.71 -16.55 -18.67
C VAL A 63 -1.08 -17.90 -19.26
N LEU A 64 -1.95 -18.64 -18.59
CA LEU A 64 -2.35 -19.97 -19.01
C LEU A 64 -3.84 -20.03 -19.22
N SER A 65 -4.27 -20.73 -20.27
CA SER A 65 -5.68 -21.06 -20.40
C SER A 65 -6.08 -22.13 -19.39
N ASP A 66 -7.20 -21.93 -18.72
CA ASP A 66 -7.81 -22.93 -17.84
C ASP A 66 -8.51 -24.06 -18.63
N ARG A 67 -8.63 -23.92 -19.97
CA ARG A 67 -9.31 -24.89 -20.85
C ARG A 67 -8.42 -25.48 -21.94
N TRP A 68 -7.52 -24.68 -22.50
CA TRP A 68 -6.76 -25.05 -23.69
C TRP A 68 -5.38 -25.57 -23.31
N VAL A 69 -5.16 -26.87 -23.50
CA VAL A 69 -3.85 -27.51 -23.28
C VAL A 69 -2.83 -26.96 -24.27
N GLY A 70 -1.63 -26.62 -23.78
CA GLY A 70 -0.56 -26.04 -24.58
C GLY A 70 -0.79 -24.57 -24.96
N MET A 71 -1.81 -23.94 -24.36
CA MET A 71 -1.95 -22.48 -24.39
C MET A 71 -1.41 -21.93 -23.08
N ASP A 72 -0.12 -21.66 -23.09
CA ASP A 72 0.60 -20.92 -22.07
C ASP A 72 1.48 -19.87 -22.75
N GLU A 73 1.57 -18.71 -22.12
CA GLU A 73 2.46 -17.63 -22.52
C GLU A 73 3.24 -17.18 -21.29
N VAL A 74 4.55 -17.00 -21.47
CA VAL A 74 5.46 -16.62 -20.37
C VAL A 74 6.17 -15.34 -20.77
N HIS A 75 6.07 -14.32 -19.91
CA HIS A 75 6.70 -13.03 -20.11
C HIS A 75 7.69 -12.74 -18.98
N ALA A 76 8.95 -12.50 -19.34
CA ALA A 76 10.00 -12.17 -18.38
C ALA A 76 9.99 -10.68 -18.04
N VAL A 77 9.88 -10.37 -16.74
CA VAL A 77 9.98 -9.01 -16.19
C VAL A 77 11.38 -8.85 -15.60
N SER A 78 12.26 -8.18 -16.32
CA SER A 78 13.66 -7.99 -15.90
C SER A 78 13.82 -6.92 -14.83
N PHE A 79 14.64 -7.22 -13.82
CA PHE A 79 15.04 -6.26 -12.78
C PHE A 79 16.41 -5.61 -13.01
N LYS A 80 17.07 -5.89 -14.14
CA LYS A 80 18.40 -5.33 -14.48
C LYS A 80 18.48 -3.80 -14.39
N HIS A 81 17.39 -3.12 -14.70
CA HIS A 81 17.28 -1.65 -14.67
C HIS A 81 16.26 -1.17 -13.63
N LEU A 82 15.91 -2.01 -12.67
CA LEU A 82 15.00 -1.65 -11.59
C LEU A 82 15.74 -0.78 -10.57
N ILE A 83 15.28 0.46 -10.40
CA ILE A 83 15.74 1.35 -9.34
C ILE A 83 14.75 1.22 -8.19
N LEU A 84 15.17 0.57 -7.12
CA LEU A 84 14.39 0.55 -5.89
C LEU A 84 14.45 1.92 -5.22
N PRO A 85 13.34 2.38 -4.60
CA PRO A 85 13.38 3.58 -3.79
C PRO A 85 14.33 3.37 -2.60
N ASP A 86 14.96 4.46 -2.16
CA ASP A 86 15.76 4.43 -0.94
C ASP A 86 14.89 4.00 0.24
N GLN A 87 15.49 3.24 1.17
CA GLN A 87 14.81 2.92 2.42
C GLN A 87 14.45 4.23 3.14
N HIS A 88 13.18 4.38 3.50
CA HIS A 88 12.73 5.57 4.21
C HIS A 88 13.50 5.71 5.53
N PRO A 89 13.84 6.95 5.94
CA PRO A 89 14.42 7.16 7.26
C PRO A 89 13.47 6.59 8.32
N PRO A 90 14.01 6.08 9.43
CA PRO A 90 13.18 5.57 10.51
C PRO A 90 12.19 6.65 10.97
N HIS A 91 11.01 6.22 11.39
CA HIS A 91 10.01 7.12 11.96
C HIS A 91 10.58 7.81 13.20
N THR A 92 10.15 9.05 13.46
CA THR A 92 10.49 9.74 14.70
C THR A 92 9.96 8.94 15.88
N ASP A 93 10.84 8.59 16.81
CA ASP A 93 10.45 7.85 18.01
C ASP A 93 9.43 8.62 18.84
N LEU A 94 8.48 7.87 19.38
CA LEU A 94 7.54 8.39 20.39
C LEU A 94 8.25 8.34 21.74
N LEU A 95 8.59 9.52 22.26
CA LEU A 95 9.27 9.67 23.53
C LEU A 95 8.30 9.34 24.67
N ASP A 96 8.78 8.64 25.69
CA ASP A 96 8.02 8.34 26.91
C ASP A 96 7.97 9.58 27.82
N LEU A 97 7.21 10.58 27.35
CA LEU A 97 6.99 11.83 28.06
C LEU A 97 5.85 11.69 29.05
N THR A 98 5.96 12.39 30.17
CA THR A 98 4.85 12.54 31.10
C THR A 98 3.64 13.15 30.38
N PRO A 99 2.45 12.52 30.42
CA PRO A 99 1.27 13.03 29.77
C PRO A 99 1.01 14.48 30.15
N LEU A 100 0.81 15.34 29.14
CA LEU A 100 0.68 16.77 29.37
C LEU A 100 -0.75 17.09 29.84
N PRO A 101 -0.94 17.74 31.00
CA PRO A 101 -2.28 18.09 31.48
C PRO A 101 -2.89 19.23 30.66
N LEU A 102 -4.22 19.36 30.69
CA LEU A 102 -4.92 20.49 30.04
C LEU A 102 -4.41 21.86 30.51
N SER A 103 -3.99 21.98 31.77
CA SER A 103 -3.44 23.22 32.34
C SER A 103 -2.16 23.71 31.64
N ALA A 104 -1.51 22.87 30.82
CA ALA A 104 -0.38 23.29 30.00
C ALA A 104 -0.77 24.31 28.91
N LEU A 105 -2.05 24.44 28.58
CA LEU A 105 -2.54 25.50 27.70
C LEU A 105 -2.40 26.90 28.31
N GLN A 106 -2.31 27.01 29.64
CA GLN A 106 -2.14 28.28 30.37
C GLN A 106 -3.20 29.34 29.97
N ASN A 107 -4.39 28.91 29.59
CA ASN A 107 -5.47 29.77 29.14
C ASN A 107 -6.82 29.16 29.51
N PRO A 108 -7.53 29.73 30.50
CA PRO A 108 -8.80 29.17 30.98
C PRO A 108 -9.86 29.00 29.90
N ARG A 109 -9.85 29.84 28.85
CA ARG A 109 -10.81 29.73 27.75
C ARG A 109 -10.52 28.54 26.84
N PHE A 110 -9.25 28.24 26.59
CA PHE A 110 -8.86 27.08 25.78
C PHE A 110 -9.01 25.78 26.56
N GLU A 111 -8.67 25.79 27.85
CA GLU A 111 -8.90 24.65 28.74
C GLU A 111 -10.38 24.28 28.78
N ALA A 112 -11.28 25.26 28.89
CA ALA A 112 -12.73 25.04 28.90
C ALA A 112 -13.27 24.34 27.64
N LEU A 113 -12.62 24.45 26.48
CA LEU A 113 -13.04 23.76 25.25
C LEU A 113 -12.85 22.24 25.33
N TYR A 114 -11.89 21.80 26.14
CA TYR A 114 -11.52 20.39 26.28
C TYR A 114 -11.88 19.79 27.64
N GLN A 115 -12.29 20.63 28.61
CA GLN A 115 -12.83 20.20 29.89
C GLN A 115 -13.96 19.17 29.69
N GLY A 116 -13.89 18.07 30.43
CA GLY A 116 -14.86 16.97 30.36
C GLY A 116 -14.66 16.00 29.19
N ARG A 117 -13.78 16.29 28.22
CA ARG A 117 -13.43 15.34 27.14
C ARG A 117 -12.23 14.47 27.50
N PHE A 118 -11.20 15.07 28.07
CA PHE A 118 -9.99 14.40 28.55
C PHE A 118 -9.30 15.26 29.61
N THR A 119 -8.39 14.67 30.38
CA THR A 119 -7.61 15.38 31.41
C THR A 119 -6.18 15.66 30.97
N HIS A 120 -5.62 14.79 30.14
CA HIS A 120 -4.25 14.87 29.61
C HIS A 120 -4.25 14.62 28.11
N PHE A 121 -3.34 15.30 27.41
CA PHE A 121 -3.04 15.04 26.01
C PHE A 121 -2.41 13.66 25.84
N ASN A 122 -2.65 13.04 24.69
CA ASN A 122 -2.02 11.75 24.38
C ASN A 122 -0.51 11.93 24.12
N PRO A 123 0.29 10.85 24.01
CA PRO A 123 1.73 10.96 23.82
C PRO A 123 2.15 11.75 22.57
N VAL A 124 1.46 11.56 21.43
CA VAL A 124 1.76 12.27 20.18
C VAL A 124 1.50 13.77 20.33
N GLN A 125 0.36 14.14 20.91
CA GLN A 125 -0.01 15.52 21.21
C GLN A 125 0.97 16.14 22.22
N THR A 126 1.36 15.40 23.26
CA THR A 126 2.33 15.83 24.28
C THR A 126 3.69 16.13 23.65
N GLN A 127 4.20 15.24 22.79
CA GLN A 127 5.49 15.42 22.12
C GLN A 127 5.47 16.60 21.12
N LEU A 128 4.35 16.83 20.44
CA LEU A 128 4.22 17.92 19.46
C LEU A 128 3.82 19.26 20.08
N PHE A 129 3.29 19.27 21.31
CA PHE A 129 2.67 20.43 21.95
C PHE A 129 3.57 21.65 21.91
N HIS A 130 4.83 21.53 22.31
CA HIS A 130 5.73 22.68 22.38
C HIS A 130 5.94 23.33 21.01
N THR A 131 6.20 22.54 19.98
CA THR A 131 6.44 23.05 18.63
C THR A 131 5.19 23.70 18.05
N LEU A 132 4.01 23.12 18.29
CA LEU A 132 2.74 23.63 17.75
C LEU A 132 2.20 24.84 18.53
N TYR A 133 2.36 24.85 19.85
CA TYR A 133 1.72 25.84 20.72
C TYR A 133 2.63 27.03 21.03
N HIS A 134 3.95 26.82 21.09
CA HIS A 134 4.91 27.87 21.47
C HIS A 134 5.76 28.39 20.30
N THR A 135 5.63 27.84 19.10
CA THR A 135 6.42 28.28 17.92
C THR A 135 5.54 28.45 16.69
N ASN A 136 5.98 29.31 15.76
CA ASN A 136 5.31 29.54 14.47
C ASN A 136 6.00 28.76 13.32
N ARG A 137 6.52 27.56 13.60
CA ARG A 137 7.21 26.74 12.59
C ARG A 137 6.20 25.91 11.80
N ASN A 138 6.52 25.64 10.55
CA ASN A 138 5.78 24.65 9.75
C ASN A 138 6.06 23.25 10.33
N VAL A 139 5.00 22.47 10.56
CA VAL A 139 5.09 21.13 11.14
C VAL A 139 4.43 20.12 10.21
N LEU A 140 5.12 19.00 9.95
CA LEU A 140 4.55 17.81 9.32
C LEU A 140 4.27 16.78 10.42
N ALA A 141 2.99 16.52 10.72
CA ALA A 141 2.57 15.56 11.73
C ALA A 141 1.99 14.28 11.09
N GLY A 142 2.83 13.27 10.91
CA GLY A 142 2.43 11.94 10.44
C GLY A 142 2.16 11.00 11.62
N ALA A 143 0.89 10.66 11.86
CA ALA A 143 0.50 9.67 12.87
C ALA A 143 -0.68 8.83 12.36
N PRO A 144 -0.89 7.60 12.85
CA PRO A 144 -2.01 6.75 12.46
C PRO A 144 -3.39 7.41 12.63
N THR A 145 -4.40 6.91 11.91
CA THR A 145 -5.79 7.34 12.10
C THR A 145 -6.25 7.03 13.54
N GLY A 146 -6.92 7.98 14.18
CA GLY A 146 -7.33 7.87 15.59
C GLY A 146 -6.32 8.43 16.61
N SER A 147 -5.10 8.81 16.22
CA SER A 147 -4.11 9.42 17.14
C SER A 147 -4.40 10.87 17.56
N GLY A 148 -5.61 11.38 17.30
CA GLY A 148 -6.01 12.73 17.72
C GLY A 148 -5.36 13.86 16.92
N LYS A 149 -4.96 13.62 15.66
CA LYS A 149 -4.38 14.63 14.75
C LYS A 149 -5.28 15.84 14.53
N THR A 150 -6.60 15.68 14.60
CA THR A 150 -7.56 16.79 14.47
C THR A 150 -7.46 17.79 15.62
N LEU A 151 -6.95 17.38 16.79
CA LEU A 151 -6.75 18.27 17.92
C LEU A 151 -5.43 19.06 17.80
N ILE A 152 -4.50 18.57 16.98
CA ILE A 152 -3.21 19.19 16.67
C ILE A 152 -3.35 20.36 15.68
N ALA A 153 -4.38 20.33 14.83
CA ALA A 153 -4.68 21.37 13.83
C ALA A 153 -5.70 22.39 14.38
#